data_AF-S4PTX3-F1
#
_entry.id   AF-S4PTX3-F1
#
_cell.length_a   1.000
_cell.length_b   1.000
_cell.length_c   1.000
_cell.angle_alpha   90.00
_cell.angle_beta   90.00
_cell.angle_gamma   90.00
#
_symmetry.space_group_name_H-M   'P 1'
#
loop_
_entity.id
_entity.type
_entity.pdbx_description
1 polymer ?
#
loop_
_entity_poly.entity_id
_entity_poly.type
_entity_poly.pdbx_seq_one_letter_code
_entity_poly.pdbx_strand_id
1 'polypeptide(L)'
;ANHFFFKKDYSKVQHLALHAFHNTENEAMRAESCHHLARAFHAQGDCVQAFQYYYQATQFAPPNFVLPHYGLGQMYIYRGDTENAA
;
A
#
# COMPACT_ATOMS: atom_id res chain seq x y z
N ALA A 1 -1.49 -11.33 -5.50
CA ALA A 1 -1.16 -10.78 -4.17
C ALA A 1 -2.36 -10.84 -3.20
N ASN A 2 -3.51 -10.22 -3.50
CA ASN A 2 -4.66 -10.11 -2.58
C ASN A 2 -5.16 -11.44 -1.97
N HIS A 3 -5.19 -12.53 -2.74
CA HIS A 3 -5.54 -13.87 -2.22
C HIS A 3 -4.67 -14.31 -1.03
N PHE A 4 -3.34 -14.09 -1.13
CA PHE A 4 -2.40 -14.46 -0.07
C PHE A 4 -2.50 -13.55 1.15
N PHE A 5 -2.93 -12.30 0.96
CA PHE A 5 -3.18 -11.37 2.06
C PHE A 5 -4.25 -11.93 3.01
N PHE A 6 -5.37 -12.42 2.48
CA PHE A 6 -6.43 -13.01 3.32
C PHE A 6 -6.03 -14.33 3.98
N LYS A 7 -5.03 -15.02 3.41
CA LYS A 7 -4.38 -16.18 4.04
C LYS A 7 -3.30 -15.81 5.07
N LYS A 8 -3.07 -14.51 5.30
CA LYS A 8 -1.99 -13.97 6.16
C LYS A 8 -0.57 -14.38 5.70
N ASP A 9 -0.42 -14.78 4.44
CA ASP A 9 0.87 -15.10 3.84
C ASP A 9 1.47 -13.83 3.23
N TYR A 10 1.94 -12.94 4.10
CA TYR A 10 2.38 -11.61 3.70
C TYR A 10 3.72 -11.62 2.94
N SER A 11 4.57 -12.63 3.16
CA SER A 11 5.80 -12.80 2.38
C SER A 11 5.49 -13.02 0.90
N LYS A 12 4.51 -13.88 0.57
CA LYS A 12 4.06 -14.03 -0.82
C LYS A 12 3.38 -12.78 -1.37
N VAL A 13 2.64 -12.03 -0.55
CA VAL A 13 2.07 -10.74 -0.97
C VAL A 13 3.19 -9.80 -1.42
N GLN A 14 4.21 -9.63 -0.57
CA GLN A 14 5.34 -8.76 -0.82
C GLN A 14 6.12 -9.20 -2.07
N HIS A 15 6.49 -10.48 -2.16
CA HIS A 15 7.24 -10.99 -3.29
C HIS A 15 6.52 -10.78 -4.63
N LEU A 16 5.24 -11.14 -4.71
CA LEU A 16 4.46 -10.99 -5.95
C LEU A 16 4.20 -9.53 -6.30
N ALA A 17 3.89 -8.68 -5.32
CA ALA A 17 3.61 -7.27 -5.55
C ALA A 17 4.89 -6.51 -5.94
N LEU A 18 6.03 -6.80 -5.32
CA LEU A 18 7.32 -6.20 -5.68
C LEU A 18 7.74 -6.61 -7.09
N HIS A 19 7.58 -7.89 -7.45
CA HIS A 19 7.84 -8.37 -8.80
C HIS A 19 6.93 -7.67 -9.83
N ALA A 20 5.64 -7.54 -9.56
CA ALA A 20 4.71 -6.84 -10.44
C ALA A 20 5.07 -5.36 -10.58
N PHE A 21 5.44 -4.70 -9.49
CA PHE A 21 5.84 -3.29 -9.46
C PHE A 21 7.05 -3.00 -10.36
N HIS A 22 8.11 -3.81 -10.27
CA HIS A 22 9.34 -3.59 -11.05
C HIS A 22 9.22 -3.96 -12.53
N ASN A 23 8.35 -4.90 -12.89
CA ASN A 23 8.23 -5.39 -14.27
C ASN A 23 7.14 -4.69 -15.09
N THR A 24 6.41 -3.74 -14.50
CA THR A 24 5.36 -3.00 -15.21
C THR A 24 5.72 -1.54 -15.39
N GLU A 25 5.31 -0.99 -16.53
CA GLU A 25 5.35 0.46 -16.81
C GLU A 25 3.99 1.12 -16.59
N ASN A 26 2.92 0.32 -16.40
CA ASN A 26 1.57 0.84 -16.20
C ASN A 26 1.42 1.41 -14.77
N GLU A 27 1.12 2.70 -14.68
CA GLU A 27 0.98 3.41 -13.40
C GLU A 27 -0.14 2.84 -12.52
N ALA A 28 -1.28 2.47 -13.08
CA ALA A 28 -2.36 1.85 -12.30
C ALA A 28 -1.90 0.52 -11.66
N MET A 29 -1.17 -0.31 -12.41
CA MET A 29 -0.58 -1.54 -11.84
C MET A 29 0.48 -1.25 -10.77
N ARG A 30 1.27 -0.19 -10.93
CA ARG A 30 2.22 0.26 -9.90
C ARG A 30 1.49 0.71 -8.64
N ALA A 31 0.42 1.48 -8.78
CA ALA A 31 -0.42 1.93 -7.66
C ALA A 31 -1.00 0.75 -6.88
N GLU A 32 -1.58 -0.23 -7.56
CA GLU A 32 -2.14 -1.44 -6.94
C GLU A 32 -1.05 -2.28 -6.25
N SER A 33 0.12 -2.41 -6.87
CA SER A 33 1.24 -3.16 -6.30
C SER A 33 1.77 -2.50 -5.02
N CYS A 34 1.98 -1.19 -5.03
CA CYS A 34 2.32 -0.40 -3.86
C CYS A 34 1.25 -0.52 -2.76
N HIS A 35 -0.04 -0.46 -3.12
CA HIS A 35 -1.14 -0.63 -2.16
C HIS A 35 -1.12 -2.01 -1.48
N HIS A 36 -0.82 -3.08 -2.22
CA HIS A 36 -0.68 -4.42 -1.65
C HIS A 36 0.53 -4.57 -0.73
N LEU A 37 1.67 -3.97 -1.10
CA LEU A 37 2.85 -3.89 -0.23
C LEU A 37 2.50 -3.15 1.08
N ALA A 38 1.87 -1.98 0.96
CA ALA A 38 1.47 -1.16 2.09
C ALA A 38 0.57 -1.93 3.07
N ARG A 39 -0.46 -2.61 2.55
CA ARG A 39 -1.36 -3.45 3.35
C ARG A 39 -0.61 -4.59 4.05
N ALA A 40 0.34 -5.23 3.38
CA ALA A 40 1.10 -6.32 3.96
C ALA A 40 1.98 -5.85 5.13
N PHE A 41 2.63 -4.69 5.01
CA PHE A 41 3.40 -4.07 6.09
C PHE A 41 2.51 -3.56 7.22
N HIS A 42 1.39 -2.93 6.88
CA HIS A 42 0.40 -2.46 7.84
C HIS A 42 -0.12 -3.63 8.70
N ALA A 43 -0.46 -4.76 8.08
CA ALA A 43 -0.92 -5.95 8.80
C ALA A 43 0.16 -6.61 9.68
N GLN A 44 1.45 -6.34 9.42
CA GLN A 44 2.58 -6.80 10.23
C GLN A 44 2.99 -5.78 11.31
N GLY A 45 2.33 -4.62 11.37
CA GLY A 45 2.65 -3.55 12.32
C GLY A 45 3.83 -2.66 11.89
N ASP A 46 4.39 -2.88 10.69
CA ASP A 46 5.42 -1.99 10.13
C ASP A 46 4.75 -0.76 9.49
N CYS A 47 4.33 0.17 10.34
CA CYS A 47 3.65 1.39 9.92
C CYS A 47 4.57 2.35 9.14
N VAL A 48 5.90 2.22 9.28
CA VAL A 48 6.85 3.05 8.53
C VAL A 48 6.85 2.66 7.06
N GLN A 49 7.03 1.37 6.76
CA GLN A 49 6.96 0.89 5.39
C GLN A 49 5.56 0.97 4.80
N ALA A 50 4.52 0.70 5.61
CA ALA A 50 3.14 0.87 5.18
C ALA A 50 2.86 2.29 4.69
N PHE A 51 3.28 3.31 5.45
CA PHE A 51 3.15 4.70 5.07
C PHE A 51 3.86 5.00 3.74
N GLN A 52 5.12 4.58 3.60
CA GLN A 52 5.90 4.83 2.38
C GLN A 52 5.21 4.26 1.15
N TYR A 53 4.73 3.01 1.22
CA TYR A 53 4.07 2.37 0.10
C TYR A 53 2.66 2.91 -0.16
N TYR A 54 1.90 3.29 0.87
CA TYR A 54 0.62 3.98 0.66
C TYR A 54 0.83 5.33 -0.01
N TYR A 55 1.85 6.10 0.40
CA TYR A 55 2.19 7.37 -0.22
C TYR A 55 2.63 7.18 -1.68
N GLN A 56 3.49 6.18 -1.93
CA GLN A 56 3.92 5.88 -3.29
C GLN A 56 2.75 5.44 -4.18
N ALA A 57 1.78 4.69 -3.63
CA ALA A 57 0.59 4.29 -4.36
C ALA A 57 -0.27 5.50 -4.79
N THR A 58 -0.37 6.56 -3.98
CA THR A 58 -1.12 7.77 -4.38
C THR A 58 -0.44 8.55 -5.51
N GLN A 59 0.88 8.44 -5.66
CA GLN A 59 1.60 9.10 -6.76
C GLN A 59 1.28 8.50 -8.13
N PHE A 60 0.90 7.21 -8.18
CA PHE A 60 0.56 6.50 -9.41
C PHE A 60 -0.95 6.27 -9.58
N ALA A 61 -1.75 6.57 -8.56
CA ALA A 61 -3.14 6.18 -8.50
C ALA A 61 -3.99 6.90 -9.55
N PRO A 62 -4.77 6.16 -10.38
CA PRO A 62 -5.82 6.80 -11.15
C PRO A 62 -6.90 7.39 -10.21
N PRO A 63 -7.68 8.39 -10.66
CA PRO A 63 -8.63 9.11 -9.79
C PRO A 63 -9.66 8.23 -9.06
N ASN A 64 -9.97 7.05 -9.61
CA ASN A 64 -10.91 6.09 -9.02
C ASN A 64 -10.28 5.16 -7.96
N PHE A 65 -8.95 5.14 -7.82
CA PHE A 65 -8.25 4.26 -6.90
C PHE A 65 -7.97 4.97 -5.57
N VAL A 66 -9.03 5.13 -4.77
CA VAL A 66 -9.01 5.90 -3.51
C VAL A 66 -8.46 5.12 -2.30
N LEU A 67 -8.27 3.80 -2.43
CA LEU A 67 -7.86 2.93 -1.32
C LEU A 67 -6.50 3.29 -0.69
N PRO A 68 -5.48 3.78 -1.42
CA PRO A 68 -4.24 4.24 -0.81
C PRO A 68 -4.41 5.46 0.10
N HIS A 69 -5.30 6.40 -0.25
CA HIS A 69 -5.60 7.57 0.59
C HIS A 69 -6.23 7.15 1.92
N TYR A 70 -7.15 6.19 1.88
CA TYR A 70 -7.71 5.61 3.11
C TYR A 70 -6.61 5.00 4.01
N GLY A 71 -5.69 4.24 3.41
CA GLY A 71 -4.54 3.67 4.12
C GLY A 71 -3.61 4.75 4.71
N LEU A 72 -3.33 5.83 3.97
CA LEU A 72 -2.56 6.96 4.48
C LEU A 72 -3.25 7.62 5.68
N GLY A 73 -4.56 7.86 5.62
CA GLY A 73 -5.32 8.42 6.75
C GLY A 73 -5.14 7.59 8.02
N GLN A 74 -5.20 6.25 7.90
CA GLN A 74 -4.92 5.35 9.02
C GLN A 74 -3.49 5.50 9.56
N MET A 75 -2.50 5.68 8.67
CA MET A 75 -1.10 5.86 9.08
C MET A 75 -0.86 7.23 9.74
N TYR A 76 -1.51 8.29 9.26
CA TYR A 76 -1.44 9.62 9.86
C TYR A 76 -2.05 9.64 11.26
N ILE A 77 -3.21 9.01 11.44
CA ILE A 77 -3.82 8.80 12.77
C ILE A 77 -2.88 8.04 13.70
N TYR A 78 -2.26 6.95 13.21
CA TYR A 78 -1.30 6.17 14.01
C TYR A 78 -0.09 6.99 14.45
N ARG A 79 0.37 7.94 13.62
CA ARG A 79 1.48 8.85 13.93
C ARG A 79 1.09 10.03 14.83
N GLY A 80 -0.19 10.19 15.15
CA GLY A 80 -0.70 11.37 15.87
C GLY A 80 -0.75 12.65 15.03
N ASP A 81 -0.56 12.54 13.72
CA ASP A 81 -0.58 13.64 12.76
C ASP A 81 -1.99 13.75 12.16
N THR A 82 -2.94 14.19 12.97
CA THR A 82 -4.36 14.23 12.58
C THR A 82 -4.67 15.35 11.58
N GLU A 83 -3.80 16.35 11.45
CA GLU A 83 -3.95 17.44 10.48
C GLU A 83 -3.82 16.92 9.04
N ASN A 84 -2.88 16.00 8.80
CA ASN A 84 -2.71 15.36 7.50
C ASN A 84 -3.66 14.17 7.26
N ALA A 85 -4.45 13.78 8.28
CA ALA A 85 -5.42 12.70 8.17
C ALA A 85 -6.81 13.15 7.69
N ALA A 86 -7.10 14.45 7.73
CA ALA A 86 -8.39 15.08 7.39
C ALA A 86 -8.40 15.63 5.96
#